data_AF-F8DRG8-F1
#
_entry.id   AF-F8DRG8-F1
#
_cell.length_a   1.000
_cell.length_b   1.000
_cell.length_c   1.000
_cell.angle_alpha   90.00
_cell.angle_beta   90.00
_cell.angle_gamma   90.00
#
_symmetry.space_group_name_H-M   'P 1'
#
loop_
_entity.id
_entity.type
_entity.pdbx_description
1 polymer ?
#
loop_
_entity_poly.entity_id
_entity_poly.type
_entity_poly.pdbx_seq_one_letter_code
_entity_poly.pdbx_strand_id
1 'polypeptide(L)'
;MQVNPTWNYYKAKVKATLSSDEGKAIYRRRKFDVEPVFGHMKRDFGIRRTHLRGQRAVENDIGLALMALNLTKFGQSISRLATNFINNLKSGL
;
A
#
# COMPACT_ATOMS: atom_id res chain seq x y z
N MET A 1 40.58 7.39 -1.98
CA MET A 1 39.10 7.35 -2.07
C MET A 1 38.54 7.94 -0.78
N GLN A 2 37.85 9.07 -0.83
CA GLN A 2 37.27 9.68 0.36
C GLN A 2 35.92 9.01 0.63
N VAL A 3 35.74 8.44 1.82
CA VAL A 3 34.53 7.70 2.19
C VAL A 3 33.67 8.60 3.07
N ASN A 4 32.38 8.77 2.73
CA ASN A 4 31.45 9.54 3.54
C ASN A 4 31.05 8.74 4.81
N PRO A 5 31.47 9.17 6.01
CA PRO A 5 31.22 8.42 7.24
C PRO A 5 29.74 8.42 7.64
N THR A 6 29.03 9.53 7.42
CA THR A 6 27.59 9.66 7.70
C THR A 6 26.77 8.68 6.87
N TRP A 7 27.11 8.54 5.58
CA TRP A 7 26.43 7.58 4.71
C TRP A 7 26.65 6.13 5.17
N ASN A 8 27.89 5.78 5.54
CA ASN A 8 28.20 4.44 6.06
C ASN A 8 27.41 4.13 7.34
N TYR A 9 27.29 5.10 8.24
CA TYR A 9 26.50 4.96 9.46
C TYR A 9 25.04 4.61 9.14
N TYR A 10 24.36 5.40 8.31
CA TYR A 10 22.96 5.13 7.97
C TYR A 10 22.79 3.83 7.19
N LYS A 11 23.71 3.51 6.27
CA LYS A 11 23.70 2.24 5.54
C LYS A 11 23.81 1.04 6.48
N ALA A 12 24.73 1.09 7.45
CA ALA A 12 24.90 0.05 8.45
C ALA A 12 23.65 -0.06 9.35
N LYS A 13 23.07 1.08 9.77
CA LYS A 13 21.84 1.13 10.56
C LYS A 13 20.67 0.47 9.84
N VAL A 14 20.40 0.87 8.58
CA VAL A 14 19.32 0.27 7.77
C VAL A 14 19.56 -1.22 7.55
N LYS A 15 20.80 -1.63 7.26
CA LYS A 15 21.14 -3.05 7.10
C LYS A 15 20.84 -3.84 8.38
N ALA A 16 21.23 -3.33 9.54
CA ALA A 16 20.97 -3.98 10.82
C ALA A 16 19.46 -4.09 11.08
N THR A 17 18.69 -3.02 10.86
CA THR A 17 17.23 -3.01 11.03
C THR A 17 16.54 -4.00 10.08
N LEU A 18 16.94 -4.07 8.81
CA LEU A 18 16.33 -5.01 7.85
C LEU A 18 16.76 -6.46 8.07
N SER A 19 17.92 -6.68 8.68
CA SER A 19 18.46 -8.03 8.92
C SER A 19 17.97 -8.66 10.23
N SER A 20 17.40 -7.86 11.15
CA SER A 20 16.77 -8.38 12.36
C SER A 20 15.52 -9.19 12.03
N ASP A 21 15.16 -10.13 12.90
CA ASP A 21 14.00 -11.00 12.66
C ASP A 21 12.69 -10.21 12.67
N GLU A 22 12.59 -9.19 13.52
CA GLU A 22 11.49 -8.23 13.53
C GLU A 22 11.41 -7.47 12.19
N GLY A 23 12.54 -6.93 11.71
CA GLY A 23 12.60 -6.21 10.44
C GLY A 23 12.20 -7.07 9.26
N LYS A 24 12.66 -8.33 9.22
CA LYS A 24 12.24 -9.33 8.23
C LYS A 24 10.75 -9.65 8.32
N ALA A 25 10.19 -9.76 9.53
CA ALA A 25 8.76 -10.01 9.72
C ALA A 25 7.90 -8.85 9.18
N ILE A 26 8.25 -7.60 9.54
CA ILE A 26 7.57 -6.41 9.05
C ILE A 26 7.70 -6.30 7.52
N TYR A 27 8.90 -6.54 6.98
CA TYR A 27 9.14 -6.47 5.55
C TYR A 27 8.31 -7.52 4.78
N ARG A 28 8.23 -8.76 5.28
CA ARG A 28 7.35 -9.79 4.72
C ARG A 28 5.89 -9.34 4.74
N ARG A 29 5.42 -8.76 5.84
CA ARG A 29 4.03 -8.26 5.95
C ARG A 29 3.73 -7.16 4.94
N ARG A 30 4.66 -6.24 4.71
CA ARG A 30 4.51 -5.15 3.72
C ARG A 30 4.36 -5.66 2.28
N LYS A 31 4.93 -6.81 1.92
CA LYS A 31 4.72 -7.41 0.59
C LYS A 31 3.25 -7.79 0.35
N PHE A 32 2.53 -8.13 1.40
CA PHE A 32 1.12 -8.48 1.31
C PHE A 32 0.21 -7.27 1.50
N ASP A 33 0.55 -6.37 2.42
CA ASP A 33 -0.34 -5.27 2.78
C ASP A 33 -0.12 -4.03 1.92
N VAL A 34 1.14 -3.69 1.63
CA VAL A 34 1.55 -2.40 1.06
C VAL A 34 1.78 -2.49 -0.45
N GLU A 35 2.52 -3.51 -0.91
CA GLU A 35 2.83 -3.67 -2.34
C GLU A 35 1.56 -3.78 -3.22
N PRO A 36 0.50 -4.51 -2.82
CA PRO A 36 -0.71 -4.59 -3.63
C PRO A 36 -1.43 -3.25 -3.76
N VAL A 37 -1.44 -2.42 -2.72
CA VAL A 37 -2.02 -1.06 -2.78
C VAL A 37 -1.35 -0.24 -3.89
N PHE A 38 -0.03 -0.22 -3.93
CA PHE A 38 0.71 0.48 -4.98
C PHE A 38 0.56 -0.18 -6.37
N GLY A 39 0.45 -1.51 -6.41
CA GLY A 39 0.16 -2.24 -7.65
C GLY A 39 -1.19 -1.85 -8.24
N HIS A 40 -2.24 -1.83 -7.42
CA HIS A 40 -3.59 -1.41 -7.80
C HIS A 40 -3.62 0.06 -8.22
N MET A 41 -2.98 0.97 -7.48
CA MET A 41 -2.89 2.38 -7.88
C MET A 41 -2.26 2.56 -9.27
N LYS A 42 -1.20 1.80 -9.59
CA LYS A 42 -0.53 1.88 -10.88
C LYS A 42 -1.31 1.23 -12.02
N ARG A 43 -1.96 0.09 -11.75
CA ARG A 43 -2.66 -0.71 -12.75
C ARG A 43 -4.07 -0.22 -13.01
N ASP A 44 -4.85 0.00 -11.95
CA ASP A 44 -6.28 0.26 -12.02
C ASP A 44 -6.56 1.78 -12.10
N PHE A 45 -5.78 2.59 -11.37
CA PHE A 45 -5.93 4.05 -11.37
C PHE A 45 -4.93 4.78 -12.28
N GLY A 46 -3.96 4.06 -12.86
CA GLY A 46 -2.94 4.64 -13.74
C GLY A 46 -1.95 5.61 -13.07
N ILE A 47 -1.96 5.70 -11.74
CA ILE A 47 -1.14 6.66 -10.98
C ILE A 47 0.30 6.15 -10.91
N ARG A 48 1.17 6.72 -11.74
CA ARG A 48 2.61 6.40 -11.78
C ARG A 48 3.49 7.51 -11.22
N ARG A 49 2.96 8.73 -11.16
CA ARG A 49 3.60 9.93 -10.63
C ARG A 49 2.53 10.83 -10.01
N THR A 50 2.94 11.71 -9.11
CA THR A 50 2.06 12.76 -8.62
C THR A 50 1.85 13.79 -9.74
N HIS A 51 0.64 14.34 -9.81
CA HIS A 51 0.28 15.34 -10.81
C HIS A 51 0.69 16.74 -10.36
N LEU A 52 0.76 16.95 -9.04
CA LEU A 52 1.07 18.23 -8.43
C LEU A 52 2.52 18.30 -7.93
N ARG A 53 2.99 19.53 -7.66
CA ARG A 53 4.32 19.82 -7.11
C ARG A 53 4.20 20.61 -5.81
N GLY A 54 5.18 20.44 -4.93
CA GLY A 54 5.16 21.00 -3.58
C GLY A 54 4.48 20.08 -2.58
N GLN A 55 5.00 20.05 -1.36
CA GLN A 55 4.67 19.01 -0.37
C GLN A 55 3.16 18.90 -0.09
N ARG A 56 2.51 20.02 0.23
CA ARG A 56 1.06 20.05 0.53
C ARG A 56 0.20 19.56 -0.64
N ALA A 57 0.56 19.94 -1.86
CA ALA A 57 -0.21 19.57 -3.04
C ALA A 57 -0.04 18.07 -3.36
N VAL A 58 1.18 17.55 -3.21
CA VAL A 58 1.48 16.12 -3.36
C VAL A 58 0.77 15.28 -2.29
N GLU A 59 0.75 15.74 -1.04
CA GLU A 59 0.02 15.08 0.05
C GLU A 59 -1.48 14.96 -0.28
N ASN A 60 -2.09 16.03 -0.79
CA ASN A 60 -3.49 16.02 -1.23
C ASN A 60 -3.73 15.06 -2.41
N ASP A 61 -2.87 15.09 -3.42
CA ASP A 61 -2.97 14.21 -4.61
C ASP A 61 -2.93 12.72 -4.22
N ILE A 62 -1.96 12.34 -3.37
CA ILE A 62 -1.85 10.97 -2.85
C ILE A 62 -3.05 10.64 -1.95
N GLY A 63 -3.48 11.56 -1.09
CA GLY A 63 -4.63 11.37 -0.20
C GLY A 63 -5.91 11.06 -0.98
N LEU A 64 -6.20 11.82 -2.03
CA LEU A 64 -7.35 11.59 -2.92
C LEU A 64 -7.27 10.21 -3.59
N ALA A 65 -6.10 9.84 -4.10
CA ALA A 65 -5.89 8.54 -4.73
C ALA A 65 -6.15 7.38 -3.76
N LEU A 66 -5.67 7.49 -2.52
CA LEU A 66 -5.89 6.47 -1.48
C LEU A 66 -7.36 6.42 -1.04
N MET A 67 -8.05 7.56 -0.96
CA MET A 67 -9.49 7.59 -0.68
C MET A 67 -10.28 6.87 -1.77
N ALA A 68 -9.98 7.13 -3.04
CA ALA A 68 -10.64 6.46 -4.16
C ALA A 68 -10.43 4.94 -4.14
N LEU A 69 -9.22 4.49 -3.79
CA LEU A 69 -8.91 3.07 -3.62
C LEU A 69 -9.72 2.44 -2.46
N ASN A 70 -9.80 3.13 -1.31
CA ASN A 70 -10.55 2.65 -0.16
C ASN A 70 -12.06 2.56 -0.45
N LEU A 71 -12.62 3.55 -1.14
CA LEU A 71 -14.02 3.53 -1.58
C LEU A 71 -14.30 2.38 -2.55
N THR A 72 -13.38 2.10 -3.47
CA THR A 72 -13.50 0.96 -4.39
C THR A 72 -13.52 -0.37 -3.63
N LYS A 73 -12.64 -0.55 -2.64
CA LYS A 73 -12.63 -1.73 -1.77
C LYS A 73 -13.92 -1.84 -0.97
N PHE A 74 -14.42 -0.74 -0.44
CA PHE A 74 -15.66 -0.70 0.32
C PHE A 74 -16.87 -1.12 -0.53
N GLY A 75 -17.01 -0.59 -1.74
CA GLY A 75 -18.07 -0.99 -2.67
C GLY A 75 -18.02 -2.47 -3.04
N GLN A 76 -16.81 -3.03 -3.25
CA GLN A 76 -16.63 -4.46 -3.48
C GLN A 76 -17.07 -5.31 -2.28
N SER A 77 -16.75 -4.89 -1.05
CA SER A 77 -17.17 -5.58 0.17
C SER A 77 -18.68 -5.61 0.33
N ILE A 78 -19.37 -4.48 0.07
CA ILE A 78 -20.83 -4.42 0.07
C ILE A 78 -21.42 -5.37 -0.98
N SER A 79 -20.88 -5.36 -2.20
CA SER A 79 -21.34 -6.21 -3.30
C SER A 79 -21.19 -7.70 -2.98
N ARG A 80 -20.08 -8.10 -2.35
CA ARG A 80 -19.85 -9.47 -1.86
C ARG A 80 -20.85 -9.86 -0.78
N LEU A 81 -21.12 -8.98 0.17
CA LEU A 81 -22.11 -9.22 1.22
C LEU A 81 -23.50 -9.46 0.62
N ALA A 82 -23.93 -8.60 -0.30
CA ALA A 82 -25.21 -8.75 -0.99
C ALA A 82 -25.30 -10.08 -1.78
N THR A 83 -24.23 -10.45 -2.49
CA THR A 83 -24.15 -11.70 -3.24
C THR A 83 -24.26 -12.92 -2.31
N ASN A 84 -23.52 -12.91 -1.20
CA ASN A 84 -23.54 -13.99 -0.21
C ASN A 84 -24.94 -14.13 0.43
N PHE A 85 -25.60 -13.00 0.71
CA PHE A 85 -26.96 -13.01 1.23
C PHE A 85 -27.94 -13.68 0.26
N ILE A 86 -27.90 -13.32 -1.03
CA ILE A 86 -28.75 -13.92 -2.05
C ILE A 86 -28.47 -15.43 -2.19
N ASN A 87 -27.20 -15.83 -2.18
CA ASN A 87 -26.82 -17.24 -2.29
C ASN A 87 -27.33 -18.06 -1.09
N ASN A 88 -27.21 -17.53 0.13
CA ASN A 88 -27.73 -18.19 1.33
C ASN A 88 -29.25 -18.36 1.31
N LEU A 89 -29.98 -17.38 0.76
CA LEU A 89 -31.44 -17.51 0.57
C LEU A 89 -31.79 -18.61 -0.44
N LYS A 90 -30.99 -18.79 -1.50
CA LYS A 90 -31.20 -19.82 -2.52
C LYS A 90 -30.80 -21.23 -2.06
N SER A 91 -29.88 -21.36 -1.11
CA SER A 91 -29.44 -22.66 -0.57
C SER A 91 -30.33 -23.20 0.54
N GLY A 92 -31.17 -22.35 1.14
CA GLY A 92 -32.14 -22.73 2.18
C GLY A 92 -33.55 -23.05 1.66
N LEU A 93 -33.76 -22.94 0.34
CA LEU A 93 -34.92 -23.41 -0.43
C LEU A 93 -34.54 -24.69 -1.17
#